data_AF-A0A4Q0GLB3-F1
#
_entry.id   AF-A0A4Q0GLB3-F1
#
_cell.length_a   1.000
_cell.length_b   1.000
_cell.length_c   1.000
_cell.angle_alpha   90.00
_cell.angle_beta   90.00
_cell.angle_gamma   90.00
#
_symmetry.space_group_name_H-M   'P 1'
#
loop_
_entity.id
_entity.type
_entity.pdbx_description
1 polymer ?
#
loop_
_entity_poly.entity_id
_entity_poly.type
_entity_poly.pdbx_seq_one_letter_code
_entity_poly.pdbx_strand_id
1 'polypeptide(L)' 'MTADGVLAPIGEESLFGGFVTIVLLRYCAAVGVGGGALLFAALPGISIGFPVAVLQGLGAGWLYRRARSLWPAAIVHMIL' A
#
# COMPACT_ATOMS: atom_id res chain seq x y z
N MET A 1 -8.06 -19.83 -5.31
CA MET A 1 -7.24 -18.89 -4.52
C MET A 1 -6.04 -19.66 -3.99
N THR A 2 -4.87 -19.46 -4.58
CA THR A 2 -3.61 -19.98 -4.03
C THR A 2 -3.25 -19.16 -2.79
N ALA A 3 -2.54 -19.75 -1.81
CA ALA A 3 -2.18 -19.05 -0.56
C ALA A 3 -1.43 -17.72 -0.79
N ASP A 4 -0.76 -17.59 -1.92
CA ASP A 4 -0.08 -16.40 -2.41
C ASP A 4 -1.01 -15.17 -2.56
N GLY A 5 -2.19 -15.36 -3.17
CA GLY A 5 -3.16 -14.27 -3.41
C GLY A 5 -3.89 -13.74 -2.16
N VAL A 6 -3.61 -14.31 -0.99
CA VAL A 6 -4.13 -13.84 0.31
C VAL A 6 -2.99 -13.37 1.21
N LEU A 7 -1.89 -14.11 1.27
CA LEU A 7 -0.78 -13.80 2.18
C LEU A 7 0.10 -12.65 1.68
N ALA A 8 0.36 -12.57 0.37
CA ALA A 8 1.12 -11.46 -0.22
C ALA A 8 0.43 -10.10 0.03
N PRO A 9 -0.86 -9.90 -0.32
CA PRO A 9 -1.52 -8.61 -0.12
C PRO A 9 -1.63 -8.21 1.37
N ILE A 10 -1.77 -9.17 2.30
CA ILE A 10 -1.74 -8.87 3.74
C ILE A 10 -0.35 -8.39 4.17
N GLY A 11 0.70 -9.07 3.72
CA GLY A 11 2.08 -8.72 4.04
C GLY A 11 2.47 -7.36 3.49
N GLU A 12 2.14 -7.11 2.23
CA GLU A 12 2.40 -5.85 1.54
C GLU A 12 1.65 -4.69 2.20
N GLU A 13 0.37 -4.84 2.54
CA GLU A 13 -0.35 -3.76 3.23
C GLU A 13 0.11 -3.55 4.68
N SER A 14 0.55 -4.59 5.37
CA SER A 14 1.12 -4.46 6.71
C SER A 14 2.44 -3.67 6.70
N LEU A 15 3.25 -3.85 5.64
CA LEU A 15 4.51 -3.15 5.44
C LEU A 15 4.29 -1.72 4.92
N PHE A 16 3.61 -1.55 3.78
CA PHE A 16 3.51 -0.26 3.09
C PHE A 16 2.36 0.59 3.62
N GLY A 17 1.15 0.04 3.73
CA GLY A 17 -0.02 0.70 4.30
C GLY A 17 0.04 0.88 5.82
N GLY A 18 0.80 0.01 6.50
CA GLY A 18 1.04 0.06 7.95
C GLY A 18 2.35 0.74 8.30
N PHE A 19 3.41 -0.05 8.50
CA PHE A 19 4.65 0.42 9.11
C PHE A 19 5.27 1.63 8.39
N VAL A 20 5.45 1.55 7.08
CA VAL A 20 6.02 2.62 6.26
C VAL A 20 5.14 3.86 6.29
N THR A 21 3.84 3.73 5.98
CA THR A 21 2.92 4.89 6.00
C THR A 21 2.85 5.53 7.38
N ILE A 22 2.79 4.78 8.49
CA ILE A 22 2.78 5.32 9.86
C ILE A 22 4.06 6.11 10.17
N VAL A 23 5.22 5.59 9.76
CA VAL A 23 6.52 6.27 9.97
C VAL A 23 6.58 7.55 9.14
N LEU A 24 6.17 7.51 7.86
CA LEU A 24 6.24 8.67 6.98
C LEU A 24 5.17 9.73 7.28
N LEU A 25 4.03 9.35 7.87
CA LEU A 25 3.00 10.28 8.36
C LEU A 25 3.52 11.24 9.45
N ARG A 26 4.66 10.94 10.08
CA ARG A 26 5.33 11.84 11.04
C ARG A 26 5.86 13.12 10.37
N TYR A 27 6.12 13.10 9.06
CA TYR A 27 6.64 14.25 8.32
C TYR A 27 5.51 15.10 7.76
N CYS A 28 4.62 14.51 6.96
CA CYS A 28 3.34 15.10 6.56
C CYS A 28 2.48 14.04 5.84
N ALA A 29 1.19 14.34 5.66
CA ALA A 29 0.26 13.43 5.00
C ALA A 29 0.67 13.04 3.56
N ALA A 30 1.24 13.99 2.81
CA ALA A 30 1.66 13.75 1.43
C ALA A 30 2.89 12.84 1.35
N VAL A 31 3.86 13.02 2.25
CA VAL A 31 5.06 12.16 2.34
C VAL A 31 4.67 10.76 2.82
N GLY A 32 3.76 10.66 3.80
CA GLY A 32 3.15 9.40 4.25
C GLY A 32 2.64 8.52 3.11
N VAL A 33 1.67 9.07 2.38
CA VAL A 33 0.95 8.33 1.33
C VAL A 33 1.77 8.21 0.06
N GLY A 34 2.39 9.30 -0.39
CA GLY A 34 3.20 9.30 -1.61
C GLY A 34 4.47 8.45 -1.49
N GLY A 35 5.18 8.57 -0.37
CA GLY A 35 6.40 7.79 -0.14
C GLY A 35 6.10 6.29 0.01
N GLY A 36 5.05 5.93 0.75
CA GLY A 36 4.60 4.54 0.86
C GLY A 36 4.20 3.93 -0.49
N ALA A 37 3.46 4.67 -1.30
CA ALA A 37 3.04 4.23 -2.64
C ALA A 37 4.22 4.03 -3.61
N LEU A 38 5.20 4.94 -3.58
CA LEU A 38 6.39 4.82 -4.41
C LEU A 38 7.27 3.64 -3.99
N LEU A 39 7.43 3.41 -2.68
CA LEU A 39 8.15 2.25 -2.14
C LEU A 39 7.47 0.94 -2.54
N PHE A 40 6.15 0.87 -2.39
CA PHE A 40 5.34 -0.27 -2.81
C PHE A 40 5.53 -0.58 -4.30
N ALA A 41 5.46 0.44 -5.16
CA ALA A 41 5.63 0.25 -6.60
C ALA A 41 7.09 -0.01 -7.03
N ALA A 42 8.08 0.51 -6.30
CA ALA A 42 9.48 0.38 -6.67
C ALA A 42 10.09 -1.00 -6.34
N LEU A 43 9.57 -1.69 -5.32
CA LEU A 43 10.08 -2.99 -4.88
C LEU A 43 10.00 -4.12 -5.92
N PRO A 44 8.87 -4.30 -6.65
CA PRO A 44 8.82 -5.26 -7.74
C PRO A 44 9.59 -4.80 -9.00
N GLY A 45 10.10 -3.57 -9.02
CA GLY A 45 10.86 -2.99 -10.14
C GLY A 45 10.01 -2.14 -11.10
N ILE A 46 10.66 -1.18 -11.77
CA ILE A 46 9.99 -0.28 -12.73
C ILE A 46 9.64 -1.08 -13.98
N SER A 47 8.36 -1.43 -14.08
CA SER A 47 7.77 -2.19 -15.18
C SER A 47 6.52 -1.50 -15.70
N ILE A 48 5.86 -2.06 -16.72
CA ILE A 48 4.59 -1.52 -17.23
C ILE A 48 3.48 -1.50 -16.15
N GLY A 49 3.61 -2.33 -15.12
CA GLY A 49 2.71 -2.36 -13.95
C GLY A 49 3.00 -1.31 -12.88
N PHE A 50 4.15 -0.61 -12.98
CA PHE A 50 4.54 0.43 -12.02
C PHE A 50 3.47 1.52 -11.81
N PRO A 51 2.82 2.08 -12.85
CA PRO A 51 1.79 3.10 -12.65
C PRO A 51 0.59 2.57 -11.87
N VAL A 52 0.19 1.32 -12.13
CA VAL A 52 -0.90 0.65 -11.41
C VAL A 52 -0.53 0.44 -9.95
N ALA A 53 0.67 -0.04 -9.67
CA ALA A 53 1.15 -0.24 -8.30
C ALA A 53 1.24 1.09 -7.52
N VAL A 54 1.67 2.19 -8.17
CA VAL A 54 1.65 3.52 -7.53
C VAL A 54 0.23 3.93 -7.17
N LEU A 55 -0.73 3.78 -8.09
CA LEU A 55 -2.13 4.14 -7.84
C LEU A 55 -2.74 3.28 -6.73
N GLN A 56 -2.42 1.99 -6.69
CA GLN A 56 -2.86 1.06 -5.66
C GLN A 56 -2.31 1.46 -4.29
N GLY A 57 -1.01 1.76 -4.19
CA GLY A 57 -0.38 2.26 -2.96
C GLY A 57 -0.92 3.62 -2.50
N LEU A 58 -1.23 4.53 -3.44
CA LEU A 58 -1.87 5.81 -3.11
C LEU A 58 -3.30 5.60 -2.56
N GLY A 59 -4.06 4.70 -3.17
CA GLY A 59 -5.40 4.32 -2.73
C GLY A 59 -5.39 3.70 -1.34
N ALA A 60 -4.49 2.76 -1.10
CA ALA A 60 -4.29 2.11 0.19
C ALA A 60 -3.89 3.12 1.28
N GLY A 61 -2.90 3.96 1.02
CA GLY A 61 -2.44 4.98 1.98
C GLY A 61 -3.52 6.05 2.26
N TRP A 62 -4.31 6.44 1.26
CA TRP A 62 -5.45 7.33 1.46
C TRP A 62 -6.55 6.70 2.33
N LEU A 63 -6.87 5.43 2.05
CA LEU A 63 -7.88 4.67 2.79
C LEU A 63 -7.44 4.44 4.24
N TYR A 64 -6.16 4.15 4.46
CA TYR A 64 -5.55 4.06 5.79
C TYR A 64 -5.69 5.38 6.57
N ARG A 65 -5.42 6.53 5.95
CA ARG A 65 -5.60 7.83 6.61
C ARG A 65 -7.04 8.10 7.02
N ARG A 66 -8.02 7.62 6.24
CA ARG A 66 -9.44 7.88 6.48
C ARG A 66 -10.07 6.88 7.46
N ALA A 67 -9.71 5.61 7.35
CA ALA A 67 -10.26 4.52 8.15
C ALA A 67 -9.43 4.21 9.41
N ARG A 68 -8.16 4.63 9.46
CA ARG A 68 -7.15 4.21 10.47
C ARG A 68 -7.09 2.68 10.65
N SER A 69 -7.38 1.95 9.59
CA SER A 69 -7.45 0.50 9.57
C SER A 69 -6.78 -0.02 8.31
N LEU A 70 -6.03 -1.11 8.46
CA LEU A 70 -5.34 -1.81 7.37
C LEU A 70 -6.29 -2.73 6.58
N TRP A 71 -7.35 -3.20 7.24
CA TRP A 71 -8.34 -4.12 6.69
C TRP A 71 -9.03 -3.65 5.40
N PRO A 72 -9.53 -2.41 5.29
CA PRO A 72 -10.18 -1.97 4.06
C PRO A 72 -9.21 -1.89 2.87
N ALA A 73 -7.93 -1.56 3.10
CA ALA A 73 -6.91 -1.61 2.05
C ALA A 73 -6.56 -3.06 1.65
N ALA A 74 -6.35 -3.94 2.63
CA ALA A 74 -6.06 -5.35 2.39
C ALA A 74 -7.18 -6.06 1.63
N ILE A 75 -8.45 -5.79 1.95
CA ILE A 75 -9.60 -6.37 1.24
C ILE A 75 -9.62 -5.90 -0.22
N VAL A 76 -9.41 -4.60 -0.49
CA VAL A 76 -9.35 -4.09 -1.87
C VAL A 76 -8.19 -4.72 -2.63
N HIS A 77 -7.04 -4.93 -1.98
CA HIS A 77 -5.86 -5.54 -2.57
C HIS A 77 -6.06 -7.02 -2.91
N MET A 78 -6.83 -7.76 -2.09
CA MET A 78 -7.17 -9.16 -2.36
C MET A 78 -8.17 -9.34 -3.52
N ILE A 79 -8.97 -8.32 -3.82
CA ILE A 79 -10.01 -8.37 -4.86
C ILE A 79 -9.43 -7.95 -6.23
N LEU A 80 -8.36 -7.17 -6.23
CA LEU A 80 -7.76 -6.60 -7.45
C LEU A 80 -6.92 -7.60 -8.24
#